data_AF-A0A365U4H6-F1
#
_entry.id   AF-A0A365U4H6-F1
#
_cell.length_a   1.000
_cell.length_b   1.000
_cell.length_c   1.000
_cell.angle_alpha   90.00
_cell.angle_beta   90.00
_cell.angle_gamma   90.00
#
_symmetry.space_group_name_H-M   'P 1'
#
loop_
_entity.id
_entity.type
_entity.pdbx_description
1 polymer ?
#
loop_
_entity_poly.entity_id
_entity_poly.type
_entity_poly.pdbx_seq_one_letter_code
_entity_poly.pdbx_strand_id
1 'polypeptide(L)'
;MSVPGQGIVRRYYLGWQIEDSKELAAAIVAATSNVRSQMPAFGWDWTELQEQALRVQREREKDSLTEAEWNQLHQEQVDNLQDRIRELEQQLSASPAASLGTDEAEFSTDNLVKRVGPEVYAGEISDRLRFAAKTTLSVAEQIGLDARSKAILRRVVERLPASPALAELSKDLERATKDPKRVASELTSLLARHGYSEKSDNKHIRLEANKGFDGLDAITLPKTPSENRGLKNLRKQIARTLGITKLDD
;
A
#
# COMPACT_ATOMS: atom_id res chain seq x y z
N MET A 1 10.95 6.75 -40.26
CA MET A 1 10.23 6.05 -39.18
C MET A 1 9.16 5.18 -39.79
N SER A 2 9.16 3.89 -39.47
CA SER A 2 8.14 2.93 -39.91
C SER A 2 7.49 2.23 -38.72
N VAL A 3 6.19 1.98 -38.82
CA VAL A 3 5.37 1.34 -37.77
C VAL A 3 4.79 0.03 -38.31
N PRO A 4 4.75 -1.06 -37.51
CA PRO A 4 4.15 -2.32 -37.93
C PRO A 4 2.72 -2.13 -38.45
N GLY A 5 2.39 -2.72 -39.61
CA GLY A 5 1.05 -2.64 -40.22
C GLY A 5 0.74 -1.35 -41.00
N GLN A 6 1.49 -0.26 -40.81
CA GLN A 6 1.26 1.02 -41.52
C GLN A 6 2.40 1.44 -42.46
N GLY A 7 3.56 0.77 -42.41
CA GLY A 7 4.69 1.11 -43.27
C GLY A 7 5.41 2.38 -42.82
N ILE A 8 5.95 3.18 -43.74
CA ILE A 8 6.71 4.40 -43.41
C ILE A 8 5.73 5.54 -43.08
N VAL A 9 5.63 5.90 -41.80
CA VAL A 9 4.69 6.93 -41.31
C VAL A 9 5.28 8.34 -41.36
N ARG A 10 6.61 8.48 -41.22
CA ARG A 10 7.28 9.79 -41.27
C ARG A 10 8.71 9.68 -41.79
N ARG A 11 9.10 10.61 -42.67
CA ARG A 11 10.48 10.79 -43.16
C ARG A 11 11.02 12.11 -42.64
N TYR A 12 12.25 12.09 -42.14
CA TYR A 12 12.95 13.27 -41.66
C TYR A 12 14.14 13.51 -42.57
N TYR A 13 14.37 14.77 -42.93
CA TYR A 13 15.50 15.19 -43.75
C TYR A 13 16.21 16.35 -43.06
N LEU A 14 17.54 16.32 -43.08
CA LEU A 14 18.35 17.48 -42.72
C LEU A 14 18.20 18.55 -43.81
N GLY A 15 17.89 19.77 -43.39
CA GLY A 15 17.54 20.85 -44.30
C GLY A 15 16.90 22.02 -43.55
N TRP A 16 16.17 22.86 -44.28
CA TRP A 16 15.69 24.17 -43.80
C TRP A 16 14.79 24.16 -42.54
N GLN A 17 14.22 23.01 -42.16
CA GLN A 17 13.40 22.87 -40.94
C GLN A 17 14.12 22.21 -39.75
N ILE A 18 15.26 21.55 -39.98
CA ILE A 18 16.04 20.86 -38.95
C ILE A 18 17.52 21.12 -39.26
N GLU A 19 18.11 22.08 -38.56
CA GLU A 19 19.44 22.62 -38.87
C GLU A 19 20.57 21.78 -38.26
N ASP A 20 20.33 21.13 -37.11
CA ASP A 20 21.33 20.29 -36.42
C ASP A 20 20.88 18.82 -36.29
N SER A 21 21.87 17.93 -36.37
CA SER A 21 21.81 16.52 -36.01
C SER A 21 21.19 16.25 -34.64
N LYS A 22 21.40 17.13 -33.65
CA LYS A 22 20.80 17.00 -32.31
C LYS A 22 19.30 17.26 -32.31
N GLU A 23 18.84 18.24 -33.08
CA GLU A 23 17.41 18.55 -33.23
C GLU A 23 16.70 17.43 -33.98
N LEU A 24 17.37 16.86 -35.00
CA LEU A 24 16.88 15.68 -35.70
C LEU A 24 16.67 14.51 -34.74
N ALA A 25 17.66 14.23 -33.88
CA ALA A 25 17.56 13.16 -32.89
C ALA A 25 16.43 13.40 -31.89
N ALA A 26 16.29 14.63 -31.38
CA ALA A 26 15.20 14.99 -30.47
C ALA A 26 13.82 14.82 -31.11
N ALA A 27 13.66 15.24 -32.37
CA ALA A 27 12.41 15.11 -33.12
C ALA A 27 12.05 13.63 -33.38
N ILE A 28 13.04 12.78 -33.66
CA ILE A 28 12.83 11.34 -33.83
C ILE A 28 12.45 10.69 -32.50
N VAL A 29 13.12 11.03 -31.40
CA VAL A 29 12.82 10.49 -30.06
C VAL A 29 11.41 10.89 -29.64
N ALA A 30 11.04 12.16 -29.78
CA ALA A 30 9.70 12.65 -29.44
C ALA A 30 8.61 11.92 -30.24
N ALA A 31 8.80 11.76 -31.56
CA ALA A 31 7.86 11.04 -32.39
C ALA A 31 7.79 9.54 -32.07
N THR A 32 8.92 8.91 -31.74
CA THR A 32 8.95 7.48 -31.39
C THR A 32 8.29 7.24 -30.04
N SER A 33 8.53 8.11 -29.06
CA SER A 33 7.88 8.05 -27.75
C SER A 33 6.36 8.23 -27.86
N ASN A 34 5.90 9.14 -28.72
CA ASN A 34 4.47 9.35 -28.95
C ASN A 34 3.82 8.12 -29.61
N VAL A 35 4.45 7.54 -30.64
CA VAL A 35 3.98 6.30 -31.26
C VAL A 35 3.98 5.17 -30.22
N ARG A 36 5.03 5.03 -29.43
CA ARG A 36 5.13 4.00 -28.38
C ARG A 36 4.05 4.16 -27.31
N SER A 37 3.68 5.38 -26.91
CA SER A 37 2.57 5.61 -25.97
C SER A 37 1.20 5.23 -26.55
N GLN A 38 1.09 5.12 -27.87
CA GLN A 38 -0.12 4.73 -28.57
C GLN A 38 -0.09 3.27 -29.05
N MET A 39 1.04 2.57 -28.90
CA MET A 39 1.15 1.16 -29.24
C MET A 39 0.72 0.29 -28.05
N PRO A 40 0.01 -0.82 -28.31
CA PRO A 40 -0.42 -1.71 -27.24
C PRO A 40 0.80 -2.32 -26.54
N ALA A 41 0.85 -2.17 -25.22
CA ALA A 41 1.76 -2.95 -24.39
C ALA A 41 1.21 -4.39 -24.26
N PHE A 42 2.11 -5.35 -24.07
CA PHE A 42 1.73 -6.75 -23.86
C PHE A 42 0.80 -6.85 -22.65
N GLY A 43 -0.47 -7.23 -22.84
CA GLY A 43 -1.43 -7.46 -21.75
C GLY A 43 -2.73 -6.65 -21.76
N TRP A 44 -3.03 -5.85 -22.78
CA TRP A 44 -4.33 -5.16 -22.86
C TRP A 44 -5.48 -6.13 -23.18
N ASP A 45 -6.59 -5.99 -22.44
CA ASP A 45 -7.84 -6.68 -22.75
C ASP A 45 -8.48 -6.07 -24.01
N TRP A 46 -9.26 -6.87 -24.75
CA TRP A 46 -9.94 -6.45 -25.98
C TRP A 46 -10.80 -5.20 -25.78
N THR A 47 -11.35 -5.05 -24.57
CA THR A 47 -12.12 -3.88 -24.12
C THR A 47 -11.28 -2.60 -24.09
N GLU A 48 -10.04 -2.67 -23.61
CA GLU A 48 -9.12 -1.52 -23.52
C GLU A 48 -8.66 -1.06 -24.90
N LEU A 49 -8.52 -2.01 -25.85
CA LEU A 49 -8.22 -1.71 -27.25
C LEU A 49 -9.37 -0.97 -27.94
N GLN A 50 -10.63 -1.36 -27.66
CA GLN A 50 -11.80 -0.65 -28.19
C GLN A 50 -11.93 0.75 -27.59
N GLU A 51 -11.70 0.91 -26.29
CA GLU A 51 -11.77 2.21 -25.64
C GLU A 51 -10.72 3.18 -26.20
N GLN A 52 -9.51 2.70 -26.45
CA GLN A 52 -8.45 3.53 -27.01
C GLN A 52 -8.68 3.88 -28.48
N ALA A 53 -9.24 2.97 -29.27
CA ALA A 53 -9.65 3.27 -30.65
C ALA A 53 -10.72 4.37 -30.68
N LEU A 54 -11.70 4.32 -29.76
CA LEU A 54 -12.73 5.35 -29.62
C LEU A 54 -12.17 6.69 -29.16
N ARG A 55 -11.20 6.70 -28.23
CA ARG A 55 -10.50 7.93 -27.81
C ARG A 55 -9.77 8.60 -28.97
N VAL A 56 -9.03 7.84 -29.77
CA VAL A 56 -8.31 8.37 -30.94
C VAL A 56 -9.26 8.90 -32.00
N GLN A 57 -10.41 8.23 -32.21
CA GLN A 57 -11.43 8.72 -33.13
C GLN A 57 -12.02 10.07 -32.65
N ARG A 58 -12.34 10.19 -31.36
CA ARG A 58 -12.88 11.43 -30.78
C ARG A 58 -11.88 12.57 -30.76
N GLU A 59 -10.60 12.30 -30.50
CA GLU A 59 -9.56 13.32 -30.58
C GLU A 59 -9.41 13.90 -32.00
N ARG A 60 -9.60 13.07 -33.03
CA ARG A 60 -9.61 13.52 -34.43
C ARG A 60 -10.86 14.34 -34.78
N GLU A 61 -11.99 13.98 -34.19
CA GLU A 61 -13.27 14.66 -34.44
C GLU A 61 -13.44 15.94 -33.59
N LYS A 62 -12.61 16.14 -32.55
CA LYS A 62 -12.65 17.28 -31.64
C LYS A 62 -12.59 18.65 -32.33
N ASP A 63 -11.84 18.77 -33.42
CA ASP A 63 -11.71 20.03 -34.17
C ASP A 63 -12.89 20.30 -35.12
N SER A 64 -13.78 19.31 -35.30
CA SER A 64 -14.95 19.40 -36.18
C SER A 64 -16.29 19.56 -35.44
N LEU A 65 -16.27 19.42 -34.10
CA LEU A 65 -17.47 19.43 -33.26
C LEU A 65 -17.78 20.84 -32.77
N THR A 66 -19.06 21.18 -32.76
CA THR A 66 -19.56 22.39 -32.11
C THR A 66 -19.46 22.26 -30.58
N GLU A 67 -19.43 23.40 -29.87
CA GLU A 67 -19.33 23.42 -28.41
C GLU A 67 -20.46 22.62 -27.71
N ALA A 68 -21.65 22.60 -28.31
CA ALA A 68 -22.77 21.81 -27.82
C ALA A 68 -22.54 20.29 -27.94
N GLU A 69 -22.01 19.84 -29.08
CA GLU A 69 -21.68 18.42 -29.32
C GLU A 69 -20.50 17.96 -28.45
N TRP A 70 -19.54 18.85 -28.20
CA TRP A 70 -18.42 18.59 -27.30
C TRP A 70 -18.88 18.42 -25.85
N ASN A 71 -19.77 19.30 -25.36
CA ASN A 71 -20.34 19.19 -24.02
C ASN A 71 -21.18 17.92 -23.85
N GLN A 72 -21.96 17.55 -24.88
CA GLN A 72 -22.72 16.30 -24.88
C GLN A 72 -21.81 15.07 -24.79
N LEU A 73 -20.76 15.01 -25.61
CA LEU A 73 -19.80 13.91 -25.60
C LEU A 73 -19.06 13.80 -24.25
N HIS A 74 -18.75 14.94 -23.63
CA HIS A 74 -18.14 14.96 -22.31
C HIS A 74 -19.08 14.43 -21.23
N GLN A 75 -20.35 14.81 -21.30
CA GLN A 75 -21.37 14.29 -20.39
C GLN A 75 -21.54 12.78 -20.53
N GLU A 76 -21.62 12.27 -21.76
CA GLU A 76 -21.67 10.82 -22.03
C GLU A 76 -20.44 10.08 -21.48
N GLN A 77 -19.26 10.71 -21.49
CA GLN A 77 -18.06 10.13 -20.89
C GLN A 77 -18.13 10.09 -19.36
N VAL A 78 -18.62 11.16 -18.74
CA VAL A 78 -18.84 11.22 -17.29
C VAL A 78 -19.85 10.15 -16.88
N ASP A 79 -20.95 10.00 -17.61
CA ASP A 79 -22.00 9.04 -17.31
C ASP A 79 -21.47 7.59 -17.45
N ASN A 80 -20.74 7.28 -18.51
CA ASN A 80 -20.11 5.96 -18.68
C ASN A 80 -19.09 5.64 -17.57
N LEU A 81 -18.29 6.63 -17.16
CA LEU A 81 -17.33 6.44 -16.06
C LEU A 81 -18.05 6.24 -14.72
N GLN A 82 -19.14 6.97 -14.48
CA GLN A 82 -19.96 6.80 -13.28
C GLN A 82 -20.66 5.44 -13.25
N ASP A 83 -21.16 4.97 -14.39
CA ASP A 83 -21.75 3.64 -14.51
C ASP A 83 -20.70 2.55 -14.29
N ARG A 84 -19.48 2.72 -14.81
CA ARG A 84 -18.37 1.79 -14.56
C ARG A 84 -17.95 1.78 -13.09
N ILE A 85 -17.91 2.94 -12.44
CA ILE A 85 -17.69 3.04 -10.98
C ILE A 85 -18.79 2.27 -10.25
N ARG A 86 -20.06 2.48 -10.60
CA ARG A 86 -21.19 1.79 -9.97
C ARG A 86 -21.13 0.27 -10.18
N GLU A 87 -20.72 -0.18 -11.36
CA GLU A 87 -20.52 -1.60 -11.67
C GLU A 87 -19.37 -2.19 -10.86
N LEU A 88 -18.23 -1.50 -10.75
CA LEU A 88 -17.09 -1.93 -9.94
C LEU A 88 -17.44 -1.94 -8.44
N GLU A 89 -18.19 -0.96 -7.95
CA GLU A 89 -18.72 -0.93 -6.59
C GLU A 89 -19.73 -2.07 -6.35
N GLN A 90 -20.56 -2.40 -7.33
CA GLN A 90 -21.44 -3.57 -7.29
C GLN A 90 -20.65 -4.88 -7.29
N GLN A 91 -19.58 -5.00 -8.07
CA GLN A 91 -18.70 -6.17 -8.05
C GLN A 91 -18.00 -6.31 -6.69
N LEU A 92 -17.55 -5.21 -6.09
CA LEU A 92 -16.97 -5.20 -4.74
C LEU A 92 -18.00 -5.57 -3.67
N SER A 93 -19.24 -5.09 -3.78
CA SER A 93 -20.31 -5.31 -2.80
C SER A 93 -21.09 -6.62 -2.99
N ALA A 94 -21.07 -7.23 -4.18
CA ALA A 94 -21.58 -8.57 -4.47
C ALA A 94 -20.54 -9.68 -4.21
N SER A 95 -19.27 -9.32 -4.04
CA SER A 95 -18.17 -10.23 -3.65
C SER A 95 -17.85 -10.37 -2.14
N PRO A 96 -18.79 -10.29 -1.15
CA PRO A 96 -18.52 -10.77 0.20
C PRO A 96 -18.66 -12.29 0.33
N ALA A 97 -19.32 -12.97 -0.61
CA ALA A 97 -19.67 -14.39 -0.49
C ALA A 97 -18.92 -15.33 -1.45
N ALA A 98 -18.37 -14.83 -2.57
CA ALA A 98 -17.70 -15.66 -3.58
C ALA A 98 -16.18 -15.85 -3.36
N SER A 99 -15.57 -15.08 -2.44
CA SER A 99 -14.13 -15.15 -2.13
C SER A 99 -13.80 -16.13 -1.00
N LEU A 100 -14.71 -17.05 -0.67
CA LEU A 100 -14.48 -18.13 0.31
C LEU A 100 -13.85 -19.40 -0.28
N GLY A 101 -13.45 -19.46 -1.55
CA GLY A 101 -12.87 -20.69 -2.08
C GLY A 101 -12.47 -20.68 -3.54
N THR A 102 -11.44 -19.90 -3.88
CA THR A 102 -10.58 -20.23 -5.03
C THR A 102 -9.13 -20.30 -4.58
N ASP A 103 -8.57 -21.48 -4.80
CA ASP A 103 -7.35 -22.12 -4.26
C ASP A 103 -5.98 -21.43 -4.48
N GLU A 104 -5.89 -20.10 -4.59
CA GLU A 104 -4.59 -19.40 -4.70
C GLU A 104 -4.45 -18.13 -3.84
N ALA A 105 -5.41 -17.86 -2.94
CA ALA A 105 -5.20 -16.82 -1.94
C ALA A 105 -4.21 -17.34 -0.87
N GLU A 106 -2.92 -17.04 -1.08
CA GLU A 106 -1.96 -16.80 0.00
C GLU A 106 -2.69 -16.16 1.19
N PHE A 107 -2.37 -16.58 2.41
CA PHE A 107 -2.91 -16.02 3.67
C PHE A 107 -2.98 -14.48 3.61
N SER A 108 -4.10 -13.95 3.11
CA SER A 108 -4.19 -12.53 2.82
C SER A 108 -4.54 -11.81 4.11
N THR A 109 -3.64 -10.92 4.51
CA THR A 109 -3.73 -10.07 5.70
C THR A 109 -5.07 -9.34 5.78
N ASP A 110 -5.63 -8.95 4.62
CA ASP A 110 -6.84 -8.13 4.53
C ASP A 110 -8.10 -8.84 5.04
N ASN A 111 -8.16 -10.17 4.95
CA ASN A 111 -9.27 -10.95 5.50
C ASN A 111 -9.18 -11.06 7.03
N LEU A 112 -7.95 -11.08 7.57
CA LEU A 112 -7.72 -11.17 9.01
C LEU A 112 -8.08 -9.86 9.72
N VAL A 113 -7.70 -8.71 9.17
CA VAL A 113 -8.03 -7.39 9.73
C VAL A 113 -9.55 -7.21 9.88
N LYS A 114 -10.33 -7.60 8.87
CA LYS A 114 -11.81 -7.52 8.91
C LYS A 114 -12.43 -8.38 10.02
N ARG A 115 -11.81 -9.49 10.39
CA ARG A 115 -12.35 -10.47 11.36
C ARG A 115 -11.87 -10.24 12.79
N VAL A 116 -10.65 -9.75 12.96
CA VAL A 116 -10.00 -9.59 14.26
C VAL A 116 -10.11 -8.16 14.78
N GLY A 117 -9.81 -7.18 13.94
CA GLY A 117 -9.71 -5.78 14.34
C GLY A 117 -8.59 -5.04 13.62
N PRO A 118 -8.45 -3.73 13.85
CA PRO A 118 -7.39 -2.90 13.27
C PRO A 118 -6.01 -3.33 13.77
N GLU A 119 -4.99 -3.10 12.92
CA GLU A 119 -3.59 -3.38 13.22
C GLU A 119 -2.83 -2.09 13.57
N VAL A 120 -1.92 -2.18 14.54
CA VAL A 120 -0.94 -1.14 14.91
C VAL A 120 0.01 -0.89 13.75
N TYR A 121 0.41 -1.95 13.03
CA TYR A 121 1.21 -1.87 11.81
C TYR A 121 0.76 -2.95 10.83
N ALA A 122 0.98 -2.74 9.54
CA ALA A 122 0.53 -3.66 8.51
C ALA A 122 1.14 -5.07 8.70
N GLY A 123 0.28 -6.08 8.86
CA GLY A 123 0.69 -7.47 9.07
C GLY A 123 0.89 -7.87 10.52
N GLU A 124 0.52 -7.04 11.50
CA GLU A 124 0.63 -7.34 12.93
C GLU A 124 -0.05 -8.67 13.30
N ILE A 125 -1.26 -8.93 12.79
CA ILE A 125 -1.99 -10.16 13.13
C ILE A 125 -1.21 -11.38 12.64
N SER A 126 -0.67 -11.31 11.42
CA SER A 126 0.18 -12.38 10.86
C SER A 126 1.44 -12.60 11.69
N ASP A 127 2.11 -11.54 12.13
CA ASP A 127 3.29 -11.65 12.99
C ASP A 127 2.98 -12.25 14.35
N ARG A 128 1.85 -11.87 14.96
CA ARG A 128 1.39 -12.46 16.22
C ARG A 128 1.02 -13.94 16.07
N LEU A 129 0.35 -14.33 14.97
CA LEU A 129 0.05 -15.73 14.67
C LEU A 129 1.32 -16.55 14.45
N ARG A 130 2.29 -16.01 13.69
CA ARG A 130 3.60 -16.62 13.49
C ARG A 130 4.34 -16.81 14.82
N PHE A 131 4.35 -15.79 15.67
CA PHE A 131 4.96 -15.87 17.00
C PHE A 131 4.29 -16.92 17.91
N ALA A 132 2.95 -16.97 17.93
CA ALA A 132 2.21 -17.96 18.68
C ALA A 132 2.50 -19.39 18.20
N ALA A 133 2.58 -19.60 16.88
CA ALA A 133 2.95 -20.88 16.29
C ALA A 133 4.38 -21.29 16.66
N LYS A 134 5.36 -20.39 16.54
CA LYS A 134 6.75 -20.63 16.97
C LYS A 134 6.85 -20.99 18.45
N THR A 135 6.16 -20.24 19.31
CA THR A 135 6.18 -20.45 20.77
C THR A 135 5.53 -21.79 21.12
N THR A 136 4.41 -22.13 20.49
CA THR A 136 3.75 -23.42 20.72
C THR A 136 4.61 -24.58 20.25
N LEU A 137 5.30 -24.43 19.12
CA LEU A 137 6.23 -25.43 18.60
C LEU A 137 7.44 -25.64 19.54
N SER A 138 7.94 -24.59 20.20
CA SER A 138 9.10 -24.72 21.09
C SER A 138 8.79 -25.50 22.38
N VAL A 139 7.55 -25.47 22.84
CA VAL A 139 7.06 -26.24 24.01
C VAL A 139 6.25 -27.47 23.62
N ALA A 140 6.19 -27.83 22.33
CA ALA A 140 5.28 -28.83 21.80
C ALA A 140 5.43 -30.21 22.44
N GLU A 141 6.64 -30.60 22.84
CA GLU A 141 6.88 -31.87 23.54
C GLU A 141 6.40 -31.83 25.00
N GLN A 142 6.54 -30.68 25.67
CA GLN A 142 6.13 -30.51 27.07
C GLN A 142 4.60 -30.57 27.22
N ILE A 143 3.87 -30.04 26.23
CA ILE A 143 2.41 -30.04 26.21
C ILE A 143 1.81 -31.29 25.57
N GLY A 144 2.63 -32.24 25.09
CA GLY A 144 2.16 -33.45 24.43
C GLY A 144 1.44 -33.21 23.10
N LEU A 145 1.87 -32.21 22.32
CA LEU A 145 1.23 -31.85 21.06
C LEU A 145 1.37 -32.98 20.02
N ASP A 146 0.28 -33.35 19.36
CA ASP A 146 0.28 -34.43 18.38
C ASP A 146 1.03 -34.04 17.08
N ALA A 147 1.43 -35.07 16.31
CA ALA A 147 2.21 -34.88 15.10
C ALA A 147 1.49 -34.06 14.01
N ARG A 148 0.15 -34.14 13.94
CA ARG A 148 -0.65 -33.41 12.95
C ARG A 148 -0.67 -31.92 13.29
N SER A 149 -0.91 -31.57 14.55
CA SER A 149 -0.87 -30.18 15.01
C SER A 149 0.53 -29.56 14.83
N LYS A 150 1.59 -30.29 15.17
CA LYS A 150 2.98 -29.86 14.90
C LYS A 150 3.22 -29.56 13.41
N ALA A 151 2.72 -30.42 12.52
CA ALA A 151 2.87 -30.23 11.07
C ALA A 151 2.12 -28.99 10.55
N ILE A 152 0.92 -28.71 11.08
CA ILE A 152 0.14 -27.52 10.71
C ILE A 152 0.86 -26.25 11.17
N LEU A 153 1.30 -26.19 12.43
CA LEU A 153 2.00 -25.02 12.96
C LEU A 153 3.30 -24.73 12.21
N ARG A 154 4.04 -25.76 11.79
CA ARG A 154 5.24 -25.59 10.94
C ARG A 154 4.90 -24.93 9.61
N ARG A 155 3.84 -25.40 8.93
CA ARG A 155 3.37 -24.78 7.68
C ARG A 155 2.94 -23.33 7.86
N VAL A 156 2.32 -22.99 8.99
CA VAL A 156 1.97 -21.60 9.33
C VAL A 156 3.23 -20.74 9.43
N VAL A 157 4.26 -21.20 10.15
CA VAL A 157 5.53 -20.46 10.28
C VAL A 157 6.27 -20.34 8.95
N GLU A 158 6.23 -21.37 8.10
CA GLU A 158 6.89 -21.37 6.78
C GLU A 158 6.18 -20.47 5.77
N ARG A 159 4.86 -20.34 5.85
CA ARG A 159 4.04 -19.59 4.87
C ARG A 159 3.68 -18.18 5.29
N LEU A 160 3.77 -17.83 6.57
CA LEU A 160 3.58 -16.46 7.03
C LEU A 160 4.95 -15.76 7.12
N PRO A 161 5.31 -14.88 6.16
CA PRO A 161 6.53 -14.10 6.27
C PRO A 161 6.43 -13.09 7.43
N ALA A 162 7.58 -12.71 7.96
CA ALA A 162 7.65 -11.60 8.92
C ALA A 162 7.32 -10.28 8.21
N SER A 163 6.54 -9.41 8.86
CA SER A 163 6.18 -8.13 8.23
C SER A 163 7.38 -7.17 8.19
N PRO A 164 7.60 -6.46 7.07
CA PRO A 164 8.62 -5.40 7.02
C PRO A 164 8.23 -4.20 7.89
N ALA A 165 6.92 -3.97 8.08
CA ALA A 165 6.38 -2.84 8.84
C ALA A 165 6.77 -2.90 10.33
N LEU A 166 6.94 -4.10 10.90
CA LEU A 166 7.46 -4.27 12.26
C LEU A 166 8.88 -3.69 12.39
N ALA A 167 9.76 -4.02 11.44
CA ALA A 167 11.13 -3.51 11.44
C ALA A 167 11.20 -1.99 11.20
N GLU A 168 10.29 -1.45 10.39
CA GLU A 168 10.13 0.00 10.21
C GLU A 168 9.67 0.69 11.49
N LEU A 169 8.63 0.17 12.15
CA LEU A 169 8.14 0.68 13.43
C LEU A 169 9.24 0.67 14.51
N SER A 170 10.02 -0.41 14.59
CA SER A 170 11.15 -0.51 15.51
C SER A 170 12.22 0.56 15.25
N LYS A 171 12.53 0.84 13.98
CA LYS A 171 13.46 1.92 13.58
C LYS A 171 12.89 3.30 13.85
N ASP A 172 11.60 3.51 13.62
CA ASP A 172 10.95 4.79 13.85
C ASP A 172 10.83 5.10 15.34
N LEU A 173 10.59 4.10 16.20
CA LEU A 173 10.70 4.24 17.64
C LEU A 173 12.13 4.61 18.08
N GLU A 174 13.16 4.04 17.46
CA GLU A 174 14.54 4.43 17.72
C GLU A 174 14.84 5.87 17.30
N ARG A 175 14.35 6.30 16.13
CA ARG A 175 14.49 7.68 15.65
C ARG A 175 13.78 8.67 16.56
N ALA A 176 12.53 8.39 16.90
CA ALA A 176 11.69 9.24 17.77
C ALA A 176 12.21 9.32 19.22
N THR A 177 13.12 8.44 19.62
CA THR A 177 13.75 8.46 20.95
C THR A 177 15.18 9.01 20.96
N LYS A 178 15.65 9.58 19.85
CA LYS A 178 17.04 10.05 19.70
C LYS A 178 17.28 11.45 20.25
N ASP A 179 16.34 12.38 20.08
CA ASP A 179 16.47 13.77 20.53
C ASP A 179 15.70 14.01 21.85
N PRO A 180 16.39 14.21 23.00
CA PRO A 180 15.77 14.45 24.30
C PRO A 180 14.75 15.59 24.31
N LYS A 181 14.92 16.61 23.47
CA LYS A 181 14.05 17.80 23.46
C LYS A 181 12.77 17.58 22.65
N ARG A 182 12.80 16.66 21.69
CA ARG A 182 11.71 16.43 20.73
C ARG A 182 10.97 15.10 20.93
N VAL A 183 11.53 14.19 21.75
CA VAL A 183 10.97 12.86 22.07
C VAL A 183 9.48 12.88 22.35
N ALA A 184 8.99 13.80 23.18
CA ALA A 184 7.56 13.84 23.53
C ALA A 184 6.68 14.10 22.29
N SER A 185 7.04 15.10 21.48
CA SER A 185 6.32 15.42 20.24
C SER A 185 6.45 14.36 19.16
N GLU A 186 7.65 13.78 18.99
CA GLU A 186 7.91 12.77 17.96
C GLU A 186 7.21 11.45 18.28
N LEU A 187 7.27 10.99 19.53
CA LEU A 187 6.54 9.79 19.96
C LEU A 187 5.03 9.98 19.93
N THR A 188 4.52 11.17 20.29
CA THR A 188 3.09 11.47 20.20
C THR A 188 2.63 11.39 18.74
N SER A 189 3.36 12.02 17.81
CA SER A 189 3.03 11.95 16.38
C SER A 189 3.12 10.54 15.81
N LEU A 190 4.16 9.77 16.21
CA LEU A 190 4.33 8.39 15.78
C LEU A 190 3.18 7.52 16.30
N LEU A 191 2.95 7.49 17.61
CA LEU A 191 1.93 6.64 18.23
C LEU A 191 0.52 7.00 17.76
N ALA A 192 0.25 8.27 17.45
CA ALA A 192 -1.03 8.69 16.87
C ALA A 192 -1.32 8.00 15.51
N ARG A 193 -0.29 7.79 14.68
CA ARG A 193 -0.43 7.04 13.41
C ARG A 193 -0.69 5.55 13.63
N HIS A 194 -0.33 5.04 14.80
CA HIS A 194 -0.42 3.62 15.19
C HIS A 194 -1.57 3.35 16.17
N GLY A 195 -2.63 4.16 16.13
CA GLY A 195 -3.86 3.86 16.85
C GLY A 195 -3.94 4.41 18.27
N TYR A 196 -3.12 5.38 18.66
CA TYR A 196 -3.28 6.10 19.94
C TYR A 196 -3.92 7.48 19.74
N SER A 197 -4.56 7.99 20.79
CA SER A 197 -5.03 9.37 20.91
C SER A 197 -4.57 9.99 22.22
N GLU A 198 -4.30 11.29 22.20
CA GLU A 198 -3.96 12.06 23.38
C GLU A 198 -5.21 12.35 24.20
N LYS A 199 -5.20 12.00 25.49
CA LYS A 199 -6.39 12.14 26.35
C LYS A 199 -6.25 13.17 27.46
N SER A 200 -5.06 13.68 27.76
CA SER A 200 -4.94 14.74 28.77
C SER A 200 -3.62 15.50 28.75
N ASP A 201 -3.76 16.79 29.07
CA ASP A 201 -2.73 17.78 29.30
C ASP A 201 -2.45 17.91 30.81
N ASN A 202 -1.47 17.16 31.30
CA ASN A 202 -0.90 17.34 32.65
C ASN A 202 0.64 17.42 32.52
N LYS A 203 1.38 17.32 33.64
CA LYS A 203 2.86 17.30 33.65
C LYS A 203 3.48 16.25 32.69
N HIS A 204 2.72 15.22 32.34
CA HIS A 204 3.06 14.18 31.37
C HIS A 204 1.94 14.02 30.34
N ILE A 205 2.30 13.65 29.10
CA ILE A 205 1.34 13.38 28.01
C ILE A 205 0.86 11.94 28.18
N ARG A 206 -0.45 11.72 28.23
CA ARG A 206 -1.05 10.38 28.32
C ARG A 206 -1.73 10.05 27.00
N LEU A 207 -1.31 8.94 26.41
CA LEU A 207 -1.83 8.38 25.16
C LEU A 207 -2.63 7.12 25.48
N GLU A 208 -3.85 7.06 24.98
CA GLU A 208 -4.73 5.89 25.10
C GLU A 208 -5.03 5.29 23.73
N ALA A 209 -5.20 3.98 23.69
CA ALA A 209 -5.52 3.29 22.45
C ALA A 209 -6.92 3.72 21.95
N ASN A 210 -7.03 3.88 20.64
CA ASN A 210 -8.27 4.19 19.96
C ASN A 210 -9.23 2.99 20.06
N LYS A 211 -10.53 3.25 19.92
CA LYS A 211 -11.55 2.21 19.94
C LYS A 211 -11.24 1.16 18.86
N GLY A 212 -11.23 -0.12 19.26
CA GLY A 212 -10.94 -1.26 18.38
C GLY A 212 -9.51 -1.82 18.50
N PHE A 213 -8.59 -1.11 19.15
CA PHE A 213 -7.24 -1.62 19.44
C PHE A 213 -7.20 -2.32 20.81
N ASP A 214 -7.95 -3.41 20.95
CA ASP A 214 -8.11 -4.11 22.22
C ASP A 214 -6.79 -4.75 22.69
N GLY A 215 -6.53 -4.69 24.00
CA GLY A 215 -5.32 -5.25 24.62
C GLY A 215 -4.09 -4.32 24.60
N LEU A 216 -4.19 -3.11 24.06
CA LEU A 216 -3.14 -2.09 24.19
C LEU A 216 -3.31 -1.26 25.47
N ASP A 217 -2.25 -1.22 26.28
CA ASP A 217 -2.20 -0.37 27.47
C ASP A 217 -1.91 1.10 27.12
N ALA A 218 -2.30 2.00 28.03
CA ALA A 218 -1.99 3.43 27.93
C ALA A 218 -0.49 3.70 28.06
N ILE A 219 0.01 4.65 27.27
CA ILE A 219 1.42 5.09 27.27
C ILE A 219 1.50 6.48 27.89
N THR A 220 2.43 6.67 28.84
CA THR A 220 2.68 7.98 29.46
C THR A 220 4.06 8.49 29.06
N LEU A 221 4.12 9.67 28.45
CA LEU A 221 5.35 10.30 27.98
C LEU A 221 5.73 11.50 28.87
N PRO A 222 6.99 11.59 29.32
CA PRO A 222 7.45 12.77 30.03
C PRO A 222 7.64 13.96 29.09
N LYS A 223 7.14 15.15 29.47
CA LYS A 223 7.39 16.41 28.74
C LYS A 223 8.80 16.95 28.98
N THR A 224 9.41 16.59 30.11
CA THR A 224 10.77 17.01 30.46
C THR A 224 11.82 16.18 29.72
N PRO A 225 12.86 16.82 29.13
CA PRO A 225 13.97 16.11 28.50
C PRO A 225 14.59 15.10 29.46
N SER A 226 14.76 13.87 28.98
CA SER A 226 15.38 12.78 29.75
C SER A 226 16.81 12.54 29.26
N GLU A 227 17.67 12.02 30.13
CA GLU A 227 19.01 11.59 29.74
C GLU A 227 18.97 10.40 28.76
N ASN A 228 20.05 10.19 28.01
CA ASN A 228 20.15 9.13 27.01
C ASN A 228 19.76 7.72 27.53
N ARG A 229 20.08 7.41 28.79
CA ARG A 229 19.67 6.14 29.42
C ARG A 229 18.17 6.06 29.66
N GLY A 230 17.55 7.18 30.05
CA GLY A 230 16.10 7.31 30.20
C GLY A 230 15.37 7.12 28.87
N LEU A 231 15.91 7.68 27.78
CA LEU A 231 15.33 7.52 26.44
C LEU A 231 15.35 6.07 25.94
N LYS A 232 16.45 5.35 26.17
CA LYS A 232 16.55 3.91 25.85
C LYS A 232 15.54 3.07 26.65
N ASN A 233 15.32 3.41 27.91
CA ASN A 233 14.34 2.73 28.76
C ASN A 233 12.91 3.02 28.29
N LEU A 234 12.62 4.28 27.94
CA LEU A 234 11.32 4.69 27.39
C LEU A 234 11.01 3.92 26.09
N ARG A 235 11.98 3.84 25.17
CA ARG A 235 11.84 3.03 23.94
C ARG A 235 11.47 1.58 24.25
N LYS A 236 12.19 0.93 25.17
CA LYS A 236 11.94 -0.46 25.58
C LYS A 236 10.58 -0.63 26.25
N GLN A 237 10.16 0.35 27.05
CA GLN A 237 8.84 0.35 27.68
C GLN A 237 7.74 0.43 26.62
N ILE A 238 7.83 1.37 25.67
CA ILE A 238 6.86 1.53 24.59
C ILE A 238 6.79 0.25 23.74
N ALA A 239 7.94 -0.29 23.31
CA ALA A 239 7.98 -1.53 22.55
C ALA A 239 7.35 -2.72 23.31
N ARG A 240 7.50 -2.76 24.64
CA ARG A 240 6.85 -3.77 25.48
C ARG A 240 5.35 -3.56 25.56
N THR A 241 4.89 -2.32 25.74
CA THR A 241 3.47 -1.96 25.77
C THR A 241 2.77 -2.29 24.44
N LEU A 242 3.43 -2.05 23.31
CA LEU A 242 2.94 -2.47 21.99
C LEU A 242 3.01 -4.00 21.76
N GLY A 243 3.69 -4.74 22.64
CA GLY A 243 3.84 -6.19 22.53
C GLY A 243 4.80 -6.65 21.43
N ILE A 244 5.59 -5.75 20.84
CA ILE A 244 6.43 -6.06 19.66
C ILE A 244 7.79 -6.66 20.00
N THR A 245 8.23 -6.57 21.26
CA THR A 245 9.60 -6.98 21.68
C THR A 245 10.02 -8.42 21.38
N LYS A 246 9.06 -9.34 21.17
CA LYS A 246 9.34 -10.76 20.89
C LYS A 246 8.96 -11.18 19.47
N LEU A 247 8.47 -10.25 18.65
CA LEU A 247 7.98 -10.54 17.30
C LEU A 247 9.10 -10.50 16.25
N ASP A 248 10.23 -9.85 16.57
CA ASP A 248 11.41 -9.76 15.71
C ASP A 248 12.19 -11.10 15.60
N ASP A 249 11.90 -12.09 16.44
CA ASP A 249 12.53 -13.43 16.47
C ASP A 249 11.80 -14.49 15.62
#